data_AF-A0A927MLZ2-F1
#
_entry.id   AF-A0A927MLZ2-F1
#
_cell.length_a   1.000
_cell.length_b   1.000
_cell.length_c   1.000
_cell.angle_alpha   90.00
_cell.angle_beta   90.00
_cell.angle_gamma   90.00
#
_symmetry.space_group_name_H-M   'P 1'
#
loop_
_entity.id
_entity.type
_entity.pdbx_description
1 polymer ?
#
loop_
_entity_poly.entity_id
_entity_poly.type
_entity_poly.pdbx_seq_one_letter_code
_entity_poly.pdbx_strand_id
1 'polypeptide(L)'
;MKQTIRARMLGVYDLFLATGAIWIGAQMVRSRSGIFAEEYPDSWASSLPFESWVMPGVLTIVIFGLGNIVAAVFSFKKSTTVRGIHLPLWEQFSFSALFSSALF
;
A
#
# COMPACT_ATOMS: atom_id res chain seq x y z
N MET A 1 -8.40 -18.61 -17.67
CA MET A 1 -7.05 -18.33 -17.11
C MET A 1 -6.80 -19.22 -15.89
N LYS A 2 -5.65 -19.88 -15.80
CA LYS A 2 -5.29 -20.71 -14.64
C LYS A 2 -5.18 -19.84 -13.38
N GLN A 3 -5.69 -20.33 -12.26
CA GLN A 3 -5.77 -19.59 -10.99
C GLN A 3 -4.40 -19.17 -10.44
N THR A 4 -3.38 -19.98 -10.71
CA THR A 4 -1.97 -19.69 -10.39
C THR A 4 -1.38 -18.52 -11.18
N ILE A 5 -1.79 -18.33 -12.44
CA ILE A 5 -1.35 -17.19 -13.26
C ILE A 5 -1.94 -15.89 -12.69
N ARG A 6 -3.22 -15.92 -12.28
CA ARG A 6 -3.88 -14.76 -11.67
C ARG A 6 -3.20 -14.32 -10.37
N ALA A 7 -2.89 -15.27 -9.49
CA ALA A 7 -2.19 -14.97 -8.23
C ALA A 7 -0.80 -14.37 -8.46
N ARG A 8 -0.06 -14.86 -9.46
CA ARG A 8 1.25 -14.29 -9.83
C ARG A 8 1.13 -12.89 -10.41
N MET A 9 0.14 -12.63 -11.26
CA MET A 9 -0.10 -11.29 -11.80
C MET A 9 -0.46 -10.28 -10.71
N LEU A 10 -1.31 -10.67 -9.74
CA LEU A 10 -1.60 -9.84 -8.58
C LEU A 10 -0.34 -9.55 -7.76
N GLY A 11 0.45 -10.56 -7.43
CA GLY A 11 1.67 -10.35 -6.64
C GLY A 11 2.70 -9.45 -7.33
N VAL A 12 2.81 -9.53 -8.66
CA VAL A 12 3.67 -8.61 -9.44
C VAL A 12 3.09 -7.19 -9.42
N TYR A 13 1.78 -7.04 -9.56
CA TYR A 13 1.11 -5.74 -9.49
C TYR A 13 1.29 -5.08 -8.12
N ASP A 14 1.12 -5.84 -7.03
CA ASP A 14 1.36 -5.36 -5.67
C ASP A 14 2.82 -4.92 -5.49
N LEU A 15 3.79 -5.64 -6.05
CA LEU A 15 5.21 -5.22 -6.04
C LEU A 15 5.46 -3.90 -6.77
N PHE A 16 4.79 -3.65 -7.90
CA PHE A 16 4.86 -2.38 -8.60
C PHE A 16 4.27 -1.24 -7.75
N LEU A 17 3.11 -1.46 -7.14
CA LEU A 17 2.50 -0.49 -6.23
C LEU A 17 3.38 -0.19 -5.02
N ALA A 18 3.97 -1.23 -4.42
CA ALA A 18 4.90 -1.08 -3.30
C ALA A 18 6.11 -0.23 -3.68
N THR A 19 6.71 -0.51 -4.82
CA THR A 19 7.89 0.21 -5.30
C THR A 19 7.56 1.69 -5.56
N GLY A 20 6.43 1.96 -6.20
CA GLY A 20 5.95 3.32 -6.43
C GLY A 20 5.67 4.07 -5.12
N ALA A 21 4.99 3.43 -4.18
CA ALA A 21 4.69 4.01 -2.87
C ALA A 21 5.96 4.32 -2.06
N ILE A 22 6.93 3.40 -2.04
CA ILE A 22 8.22 3.61 -1.37
C ILE A 22 8.99 4.75 -2.02
N TRP A 23 9.04 4.80 -3.36
CA TRP A 23 9.71 5.88 -4.08
C TRP A 23 9.09 7.24 -3.78
N ILE A 24 7.76 7.36 -3.91
CA ILE A 24 7.03 8.60 -3.66
C ILE A 24 7.17 9.04 -2.21
N GLY A 25 6.95 8.13 -1.26
CA GLY A 25 7.07 8.47 0.16
C GLY A 25 8.51 8.81 0.56
N ALA A 26 9.52 8.17 -0.03
CA ALA A 26 10.91 8.52 0.22
C ALA A 26 11.25 9.93 -0.29
N GLN A 27 10.69 10.33 -1.44
CA GLN A 27 10.82 11.70 -1.93
C GLN A 27 10.14 12.69 -0.99
N MET A 28 8.91 12.41 -0.53
CA MET A 28 8.20 13.26 0.45
C MET A 28 8.95 13.43 1.78
N VAL A 29 9.71 12.42 2.23
CA VAL A 29 10.49 12.48 3.48
C VAL A 29 11.83 13.19 3.28
N ARG A 30 12.51 12.97 2.15
CA ARG A 30 13.87 13.48 1.91
C ARG A 30 13.89 14.93 1.47
N SER A 31 12.98 15.33 0.60
CA SER A 31 12.83 16.71 0.19
C SER A 31 11.60 17.25 0.93
N ARG A 32 11.82 18.19 1.86
CA ARG A 32 10.71 18.94 2.50
C ARG A 32 9.74 19.52 1.47
N SER A 33 10.22 19.68 0.24
CA SER A 33 9.51 19.85 -1.02
C SER A 33 9.22 18.50 -1.70
N GLY A 34 8.02 17.93 -1.56
CA GLY A 34 7.66 16.71 -2.30
C GLY A 34 7.61 16.94 -3.82
N ILE A 35 7.50 15.85 -4.61
CA ILE A 35 7.17 15.92 -6.06
C ILE A 35 5.87 16.72 -6.33
N PHE A 36 5.04 16.91 -5.30
CA PHE A 36 3.74 17.55 -5.37
C PHE A 36 3.78 19.07 -5.15
N ALA A 37 4.73 19.60 -4.36
CA ALA A 37 4.89 21.02 -4.08
C ALA A 37 6.19 21.30 -3.29
N GLU A 38 6.80 22.49 -3.49
CA GLU A 38 7.99 22.90 -2.75
C GLU A 38 7.75 23.06 -1.23
N GLU A 39 6.54 23.43 -0.86
CA GLU A 39 6.10 23.58 0.53
C GLU A 39 4.82 22.78 0.77
N TYR A 40 4.56 22.45 2.03
CA TYR A 40 3.31 21.80 2.40
C TYR A 40 2.17 22.83 2.29
N PRO A 41 1.10 22.57 1.52
CA PRO A 41 0.08 23.58 1.26
C PRO A 41 -0.64 24.00 2.54
N ASP A 42 -0.80 25.31 2.75
CA ASP A 42 -1.52 25.86 3.91
C ASP A 42 -2.96 25.35 4.01
N SER A 43 -3.61 25.10 2.87
CA SER A 43 -4.97 24.53 2.82
C SER A 43 -5.04 23.10 3.37
N TRP A 44 -3.93 22.37 3.33
CA TRP A 44 -3.83 21.02 3.88
C TRP A 44 -3.42 21.10 5.34
N ALA A 45 -2.53 22.03 5.72
CA ALA A 45 -2.18 22.27 7.12
C ALA A 45 -3.38 22.74 7.95
N SER A 46 -4.32 23.48 7.34
CA SER A 46 -5.56 23.91 8.01
C SER A 46 -6.60 22.80 8.14
N SER A 47 -6.50 21.73 7.34
CA SER A 47 -7.53 20.69 7.22
C SER A 47 -7.07 19.33 7.78
N LEU A 48 -5.77 19.09 7.83
CA LEU A 48 -5.14 17.85 8.27
C LEU A 48 -4.19 18.15 9.42
N PRO A 49 -4.02 17.21 10.38
CA PRO A 49 -3.14 17.38 11.52
C PRO A 49 -1.66 17.13 11.14
N PHE A 50 -1.21 17.66 10.01
CA PHE A 50 0.15 17.52 9.52
C PHE A 50 0.70 18.88 9.09
N GLU A 51 1.94 19.16 9.49
CA GLU A 51 2.63 20.41 9.14
C GLU A 51 3.68 20.21 8.05
N SER A 52 3.88 18.98 7.56
CA SER A 52 4.86 18.68 6.53
C SER A 52 4.54 17.41 5.75
N TRP A 53 5.18 17.25 4.60
CA TRP A 53 5.12 16.03 3.76
C TRP A 53 5.71 14.78 4.42
N VAL A 54 6.46 14.92 5.52
CA VAL A 54 7.16 13.79 6.18
C VAL A 54 6.18 12.74 6.69
N MET A 55 5.17 13.15 7.47
CA MET A 55 4.19 12.22 8.03
C MET A 55 3.38 11.50 6.93
N PRO A 56 2.79 12.21 5.94
CA PRO A 56 2.16 11.59 4.77
C PRO A 56 3.08 10.64 4.00
N GLY A 57 4.36 10.99 3.84
CA GLY A 57 5.36 10.15 3.18
C GLY A 57 5.64 8.85 3.94
N VAL A 58 5.79 8.93 5.27
CA VAL A 58 5.95 7.75 6.13
C VAL A 58 4.70 6.86 6.07
N LEU A 59 3.50 7.44 6.16
CA LEU A 59 2.24 6.69 6.02
C LEU A 59 2.17 5.99 4.66
N THR A 60 2.61 6.66 3.59
CA THR A 60 2.63 6.06 2.24
C THR A 60 3.59 4.87 2.17
N ILE A 61 4.80 4.98 2.73
CA ILE A 61 5.77 3.88 2.77
C ILE A 61 5.24 2.71 3.59
N VAL A 62 4.66 2.97 4.77
CA VAL A 62 4.25 1.91 5.70
C VAL A 62 2.96 1.22 5.21
N ILE A 63 1.95 2.01 4.85
CA ILE A 63 0.63 1.47 4.50
C ILE A 63 0.66 0.90 3.09
N PHE A 64 1.09 1.71 2.11
CA PHE A 64 1.06 1.30 0.71
C PHE A 64 2.34 0.58 0.29
N GLY A 65 3.52 0.96 0.79
CA GLY A 65 4.76 0.24 0.48
C GLY A 65 4.78 -1.15 1.11
N LEU A 66 4.90 -1.20 2.44
CA LEU A 66 4.99 -2.44 3.22
C LEU A 66 3.73 -3.31 3.09
N GLY A 67 2.54 -2.72 3.09
CA GLY A 67 1.29 -3.46 2.90
C GLY A 67 1.24 -4.23 1.57
N ASN A 68 1.65 -3.61 0.47
CA ASN A 68 1.68 -4.28 -0.84
C ASN A 68 2.82 -5.30 -0.96
N ILE A 69 3.97 -5.11 -0.28
CA ILE A 69 5.03 -6.13 -0.20
C ILE A 69 4.49 -7.40 0.47
N VAL A 70 3.78 -7.25 1.59
CA VAL A 70 3.18 -8.37 2.31
C VAL A 70 2.14 -9.09 1.44
N ALA A 71 1.28 -8.35 0.74
CA ALA A 71 0.31 -8.91 -0.20
C ALA A 71 0.98 -9.71 -1.33
N ALA A 72 2.06 -9.18 -1.92
CA ALA A 72 2.85 -9.87 -2.95
C ALA A 72 3.45 -11.19 -2.44
N VAL A 73 4.02 -11.19 -1.24
CA VAL A 73 4.58 -12.40 -0.61
C VAL A 73 3.51 -13.47 -0.41
N PHE A 74 2.31 -13.10 0.06
CA PHE A 74 1.20 -14.04 0.21
C PHE A 74 0.69 -14.56 -1.13
N SER A 75 0.60 -13.70 -2.14
CA SER A 75 0.20 -14.06 -3.51
C SER A 75 1.14 -15.09 -4.14
N PHE A 76 2.45 -14.99 -3.89
CA PHE A 76 3.42 -15.99 -4.37
C PHE A 76 3.43 -17.28 -3.55
N LYS A 77 3.30 -17.20 -2.21
CA LYS A 77 3.26 -18.39 -1.33
C LYS A 77 2.03 -19.27 -1.58
N LYS A 78 0.89 -18.69 -1.99
CA LYS A 78 -0.33 -19.44 -2.34
C LYS A 78 -0.15 -20.38 -3.55
N SER A 79 0.92 -20.24 -4.33
CA SER A 79 1.21 -21.12 -5.47
C SER A 79 1.71 -22.52 -5.08
N THR A 80 2.09 -22.76 -3.81
CA THR A 80 2.68 -24.04 -3.37
C THR A 80 1.71 -24.92 -2.59
N THR A 81 0.59 -24.39 -2.09
CA THR A 81 -0.37 -25.15 -1.27
C THR A 81 -1.70 -25.34 -2.00
N VAL A 82 -1.80 -26.41 -2.78
CA VAL A 82 -3.10 -27.02 -3.05
C VAL A 82 -3.42 -27.93 -1.85
N ARG A 83 -4.57 -27.66 -1.22
CA ARG A 83 -5.23 -28.32 -0.07
C ARG A 83 -4.71 -27.94 1.32
N GLY A 84 -5.61 -27.37 2.13
CA GLY A 84 -5.64 -27.73 3.54
C GLY A 84 -5.99 -26.65 4.57
N ILE A 85 -5.98 -25.35 4.25
CA ILE A 85 -6.36 -24.33 5.24
C ILE A 85 -7.32 -23.34 4.61
N HIS A 86 -8.61 -23.62 4.84
CA HIS A 86 -9.72 -22.73 4.57
C HIS A 86 -9.69 -21.59 5.61
N LEU A 87 -8.73 -20.67 5.48
CA LEU A 87 -8.92 -19.33 6.06
C LEU A 87 -9.93 -18.63 5.14
N PRO A 88 -11.11 -18.31 5.68
CA PRO A 88 -12.22 -17.91 4.83
C PRO A 88 -11.91 -16.54 4.19
N LEU A 89 -12.19 -16.46 2.90
CA LEU A 89 -11.91 -15.30 2.04
C LEU A 89 -12.42 -13.97 2.60
N TRP A 90 -13.41 -13.98 3.48
CA TRP A 90 -13.96 -12.78 4.10
C TRP A 90 -13.01 -12.13 5.11
N GLU A 91 -12.11 -12.85 5.80
CA GLU A 91 -11.14 -12.20 6.71
C GLU A 91 -10.03 -11.45 5.95
N GLN A 92 -9.63 -11.93 4.77
CA GLN A 92 -8.68 -11.22 3.90
C GLN A 92 -9.34 -9.99 3.24
N PHE A 93 -10.63 -10.07 2.93
CA PHE A 93 -11.40 -8.94 2.44
C PHE A 93 -11.74 -7.93 3.54
N SER A 94 -11.89 -8.34 4.80
CA SER A 94 -12.17 -7.42 5.90
C SER A 94 -11.04 -6.44 6.16
N PHE A 95 -9.77 -6.82 6.00
CA PHE A 95 -8.66 -5.89 6.24
C PHE A 95 -8.55 -4.79 5.16
N SER A 96 -8.83 -5.13 3.90
CA SER A 96 -8.86 -4.14 2.80
C SER A 96 -10.17 -3.35 2.75
N ALA A 97 -11.30 -3.97 3.12
CA ALA A 97 -12.60 -3.30 3.19
C ALA A 97 -12.68 -2.33 4.38
N LEU A 98 -12.15 -2.70 5.56
CA LEU A 98 -12.05 -1.78 6.71
C LEU A 98 -11.16 -0.58 6.41
N PHE A 99 -10.11 -0.77 5.60
CA PHE A 99 -9.24 0.32 5.16
C PHE A 99 -9.91 1.22 4.12
N SER A 100 -10.76 0.65 3.26
CA SER A 100 -11.55 1.40 2.27
C SER A 100 -12.74 2.14 2.88
N SER A 101 -13.29 1.66 4.01
CA SER A 101 -14.39 2.33 4.74
C SER A 101 -13.90 3.33 5.79
N ALA A 102 -12.59 3.40 6.06
CA ALA A 102 -12.00 4.42 6.92
C ALA A 102 -11.63 5.72 6.16
N LEU A 103 -11.79 5.73 4.83
CA LEU A 103 -11.47 6.83 3.93
C LEU A 103 -12.69 7.46 3.23
N PHE A 104 -13.92 7.08 3.64
CA PHE A 104 -15.16 7.73 3.25
C PHE A 104 -16.10 7.89 4.45
#